data_AF-A0A9W9TAJ6-F1
#
_entry.id   AF-A0A9W9TAJ6-F1
#
_cell.length_a   1.000
_cell.length_b   1.000
_cell.length_c   1.000
_cell.angle_alpha   90.00
_cell.angle_beta   90.00
_cell.angle_gamma   90.00
#
_symmetry.space_group_name_H-M   'P 1'
#
loop_
_entity.id
_entity.type
_entity.pdbx_description
1 polymer ?
#
loop_
_entity_poly.entity_id
_entity_poly.type
_entity_poly.pdbx_seq_one_letter_code
_entity_poly.pdbx_strand_id
1 'polypeptide(L)'
;MTTNLLDDLNFATACWVAFAGFLRLGEFTYKTEDLSIRSIFSATKLTRSDVRFSPSLDHAQLTLKRSKTDRRHEGVQIILAKTGDGACPVDALRKLLLLDPRGPDALLFSFGRRLFSRNNFLSTLSTKLRTLGIPTHGYSGHSFRKGAAQYAHDSGILDD
;
A
#
# COMPACT_ATOMS: atom_id res chain seq x y z
N MET A 1 -5.40 8.10 -20.42
CA MET A 1 -4.23 8.02 -19.52
C MET A 1 -3.36 6.85 -19.99
N THR A 2 -2.06 7.04 -20.25
CA THR A 2 -1.20 5.93 -20.69
C THR A 2 -1.00 4.93 -19.55
N THR A 3 -0.83 3.64 -19.87
CA THR A 3 -0.65 2.57 -18.88
C THR A 3 0.50 2.84 -17.90
N ASN A 4 1.56 3.50 -18.35
CA ASN A 4 2.72 3.83 -17.52
C ASN A 4 2.39 4.86 -16.43
N LEU A 5 1.55 5.85 -16.71
CA LEU A 5 1.20 6.88 -15.72
C LEU A 5 0.35 6.30 -14.58
N LEU A 6 -0.55 5.37 -14.91
CA LEU A 6 -1.35 4.70 -13.89
C LEU A 6 -0.52 3.72 -13.07
N ASP A 7 0.45 3.04 -13.67
CA ASP A 7 1.39 2.17 -12.95
C ASP A 7 2.26 2.97 -11.98
N ASP A 8 2.72 4.16 -12.39
CA ASP A 8 3.45 5.09 -11.53
C ASP A 8 2.59 5.60 -10.37
N LEU A 9 1.32 5.93 -10.63
CA LEU A 9 0.37 6.32 -9.60
C LEU A 9 0.09 5.19 -8.60
N ASN A 10 -0.12 3.96 -9.09
CA ASN A 10 -0.29 2.77 -8.24
C ASN A 10 0.95 2.54 -7.38
N PHE A 11 2.15 2.60 -7.98
CA PHE A 11 3.41 2.40 -7.27
C PHE A 11 3.61 3.44 -6.16
N ALA A 12 3.45 4.73 -6.49
CA ALA A 12 3.63 5.81 -5.54
C ALA A 12 2.61 5.73 -4.40
N THR A 13 1.32 5.51 -4.74
CA THR A 13 0.25 5.35 -3.74
C THR A 13 0.53 4.17 -2.81
N ALA A 14 0.98 3.03 -3.34
CA ALA A 14 1.34 1.88 -2.54
C ALA A 14 2.50 2.18 -1.58
N CYS A 15 3.53 2.90 -2.03
CA CYS A 15 4.65 3.30 -1.18
C CYS A 15 4.20 4.17 0.00
N TRP A 16 3.39 5.19 -0.27
CA TRP A 16 2.92 6.13 0.75
C TRP A 16 1.97 5.49 1.75
N VAL A 17 1.01 4.69 1.26
CA VAL A 17 0.09 3.92 2.11
C VAL A 17 0.85 2.89 2.94
N ALA A 18 1.83 2.19 2.34
CA ALA A 18 2.62 1.20 3.08
C ALA A 18 3.50 1.82 4.16
N PHE A 19 4.08 3.00 3.90
CA PHE A 19 4.85 3.73 4.90
C PHE A 19 3.94 4.24 6.03
N ALA A 20 2.90 5.02 5.70
CA ALA A 20 1.99 5.60 6.67
C ALA A 20 1.24 4.54 7.50
N GLY A 21 0.91 3.39 6.90
CA GLY A 21 0.24 2.28 7.57
C GLY A 21 1.16 1.23 8.18
N PHE A 22 2.48 1.45 8.19
CA PHE A 22 3.48 0.50 8.70
C PHE A 22 3.34 -0.91 8.07
N LEU A 23 2.94 -0.99 6.80
CA LEU A 23 2.60 -2.24 6.15
C LEU A 23 3.85 -3.07 5.81
N ARG A 24 3.72 -4.39 5.95
CA ARG A 24 4.66 -5.36 5.38
C ARG A 24 4.37 -5.46 3.90
N LEU A 25 5.41 -5.73 3.12
CA LEU A 25 5.27 -5.91 1.67
C LEU A 25 4.19 -6.93 1.27
N GLY A 26 4.03 -8.03 2.02
CA GLY A 26 3.02 -9.05 1.74
C GLY A 26 1.58 -8.65 2.09
N GLU A 27 1.37 -7.53 2.80
CA GLU A 27 0.03 -7.05 3.18
C GLU A 27 -0.62 -6.25 2.02
N PHE A 28 0.17 -5.71 1.09
CA PHE A 28 -0.32 -4.92 -0.05
C PHE A 28 0.14 -5.42 -1.43
N THR A 29 0.79 -6.59 -1.50
CA THR A 29 1.14 -7.27 -2.75
C THR A 29 0.44 -8.61 -2.88
N TYR A 30 0.34 -9.10 -4.11
CA TYR A 30 -0.46 -10.27 -4.46
C TYR A 30 0.39 -11.35 -5.12
N LYS A 31 -0.04 -12.60 -4.97
CA LYS A 31 0.49 -13.76 -5.68
C LYS A 31 -0.56 -14.31 -6.64
N THR A 32 -0.12 -15.06 -7.65
CA THR A 32 -1.04 -15.66 -8.63
C THR A 32 -2.04 -16.59 -7.95
N GLU A 33 -1.60 -17.34 -6.94
CA GLU A 33 -2.45 -18.26 -6.19
C GLU A 33 -3.55 -17.53 -5.41
N ASP A 34 -3.29 -16.28 -4.99
CA ASP A 34 -4.29 -15.46 -4.30
C ASP A 34 -5.51 -15.16 -5.20
N LEU A 35 -5.33 -15.15 -6.52
CA LEU A 35 -6.39 -14.84 -7.49
C LEU A 35 -7.21 -16.07 -7.88
N SER A 36 -6.80 -17.27 -7.47
CA SER A 36 -7.43 -18.53 -7.88
C SER A 36 -8.81 -18.75 -7.25
N ILE A 37 -9.01 -18.29 -6.01
CA ILE A 37 -10.26 -18.49 -5.25
C ILE A 37 -10.77 -17.13 -4.77
N ARG A 38 -11.83 -16.63 -5.42
CA ARG A 38 -12.39 -15.29 -5.16
C ARG A 38 -12.81 -15.07 -3.71
N SER A 39 -13.41 -16.08 -3.06
CA SER A 39 -13.83 -15.96 -1.65
C SER A 39 -12.65 -15.76 -0.70
N ILE A 40 -11.57 -16.51 -0.90
CA ILE A 40 -10.33 -16.37 -0.13
C ILE A 40 -9.67 -15.03 -0.45
N PHE A 41 -9.64 -14.64 -1.72
CA PHE A 41 -9.10 -13.35 -2.13
C PHE A 41 -9.80 -12.19 -1.40
N SER A 42 -11.12 -12.07 -1.53
CA SER A 42 -11.89 -10.99 -0.90
C SER A 42 -11.80 -11.04 0.62
N ALA A 43 -11.61 -12.20 1.24
CA ALA A 43 -11.45 -12.35 2.69
C ALA A 43 -10.03 -12.07 3.21
N THR A 44 -9.00 -12.08 2.37
CA THR A 44 -7.59 -12.05 2.85
C THR A 44 -6.72 -10.96 2.23
N LYS A 45 -7.12 -10.37 1.10
CA LYS A 45 -6.32 -9.40 0.36
C LYS A 45 -6.93 -8.02 0.37
N LEU A 46 -6.06 -7.02 0.25
CA LEU A 46 -6.47 -5.62 0.12
C LEU A 46 -7.15 -5.39 -1.22
N THR A 47 -8.35 -4.87 -1.13
CA THR A 47 -9.27 -4.56 -2.22
C THR A 47 -9.71 -3.11 -2.13
N ARG A 48 -10.43 -2.63 -3.14
CA ARG A 48 -10.96 -1.25 -3.15
C ARG A 48 -11.97 -1.01 -2.02
N SER A 49 -12.73 -2.02 -1.60
CA SER A 49 -13.68 -1.91 -0.47
C SER A 49 -13.03 -1.69 0.89
N ASP A 50 -11.72 -1.93 1.00
CA ASP A 50 -11.00 -1.87 2.27
C ASP A 50 -10.55 -0.45 2.62
N VAL A 51 -10.76 0.50 1.70
CA VAL A 51 -10.48 1.93 1.90
C VAL A 51 -11.78 2.66 2.16
N ARG A 52 -11.84 3.38 3.28
CA ARG A 52 -12.93 4.31 3.61
C ARG A 52 -12.35 5.67 3.95
N PHE A 53 -12.87 6.73 3.35
CA PHE A 53 -12.45 8.08 3.68
C PHE A 53 -13.32 8.64 4.81
N SER A 54 -12.71 9.45 5.68
CA SER A 54 -13.49 10.24 6.62
C SER A 54 -14.31 11.29 5.88
N PRO A 55 -15.47 11.74 6.42
CA PRO A 55 -16.28 12.79 5.81
C PRO A 55 -15.50 14.10 5.60
N SER A 56 -14.58 14.42 6.52
CA SER A 56 -13.70 15.60 6.49
C SER A 56 -12.47 15.44 5.58
N LEU A 57 -12.19 14.22 5.08
CA LEU A 57 -10.98 13.88 4.31
C LEU A 57 -9.65 14.18 5.04
N ASP A 58 -9.68 14.23 6.37
CA ASP A 58 -8.51 14.35 7.24
C ASP A 58 -7.79 13.01 7.47
N HIS A 59 -8.45 11.89 7.19
CA HIS A 59 -7.86 10.56 7.21
C HIS A 59 -8.57 9.59 6.26
N ALA A 60 -7.90 8.48 5.98
CA ALA A 60 -8.50 7.30 5.37
C ALA A 60 -8.31 6.09 6.30
N GLN A 61 -9.35 5.29 6.47
CA GLN A 61 -9.27 4.01 7.13
C GLN A 61 -8.95 2.92 6.11
N LEU A 62 -7.92 2.14 6.39
CA LEU A 62 -7.54 0.94 5.65
C LEU A 62 -7.85 -0.30 6.50
N THR A 63 -8.68 -1.20 5.99
CA THR A 63 -9.01 -2.45 6.68
C THR A 63 -8.08 -3.57 6.22
N LEU A 64 -7.10 -3.92 7.05
CA LEU A 64 -6.22 -5.05 6.80
C LEU A 64 -6.86 -6.34 7.33
N LYS A 65 -7.52 -7.08 6.44
CA LYS A 65 -8.29 -8.30 6.77
C LYS A 65 -7.47 -9.45 7.37
N ARG A 66 -6.17 -9.48 7.08
CA ARG A 66 -5.26 -10.49 7.61
C ARG A 66 -3.91 -9.87 7.86
N SER A 67 -3.42 -9.99 9.10
CA SER A 67 -2.03 -9.73 9.42
C SER A 67 -1.33 -11.03 9.84
N LYS A 68 0.00 -11.09 9.73
CA LYS A 68 0.77 -12.27 10.19
C LYS A 68 0.58 -12.59 11.68
N THR A 69 0.22 -11.60 12.49
CA THR A 69 0.04 -11.72 13.94
C THR A 69 -1.42 -11.92 14.35
N ASP A 70 -2.35 -11.84 13.38
CA ASP A 70 -3.77 -12.00 13.63
C ASP A 70 -4.15 -13.49 13.67
N ARG A 71 -3.98 -14.07 14.87
CA ARG A 71 -4.36 -15.46 15.17
C ARG A 71 -5.87 -15.66 15.24
N ARG A 72 -6.66 -14.58 15.35
CA ARG A 72 -8.13 -14.62 15.49
C ARG A 72 -8.88 -14.30 14.19
N HIS A 73 -8.15 -13.89 13.15
CA HIS A 73 -8.71 -13.50 11.84
C HIS A 73 -9.69 -12.33 11.91
N GLU A 74 -9.53 -11.44 12.90
CA GLU A 74 -10.39 -10.27 13.10
C GLU A 74 -10.02 -9.12 12.14
N GLY A 75 -8.81 -9.15 11.57
CA GLY A 75 -8.24 -8.04 10.84
C GLY A 75 -7.90 -6.86 11.75
N VAL A 76 -7.36 -5.79 11.17
CA VAL A 76 -7.09 -4.54 11.88
C VAL A 76 -7.49 -3.34 11.02
N GLN A 77 -8.02 -2.31 11.66
CA GLN A 77 -8.29 -1.03 11.03
C GLN A 77 -7.10 -0.11 11.25
N ILE A 78 -6.52 0.38 10.17
CA ILE A 78 -5.36 1.27 10.18
C ILE A 78 -5.83 2.64 9.75
N ILE A 79 -5.58 3.66 10.58
CA ILE A 79 -5.88 5.05 10.25
C ILE A 79 -4.67 5.65 9.53
N LEU A 80 -4.89 6.11 8.31
CA LEU A 80 -3.93 6.83 7.48
C LEU A 80 -4.25 8.32 7.57
N ALA A 81 -3.51 9.04 8.41
CA ALA A 81 -3.70 10.48 8.58
C ALA A 81 -3.27 11.27 7.34
N LYS A 82 -3.94 12.38 7.07
CA LYS A 82 -3.55 13.35 6.06
C LYS A 82 -2.30 14.11 6.53
N THR A 83 -1.22 14.08 5.75
CA THR A 83 0.07 14.71 6.08
C THR A 83 0.22 16.12 5.49
N GLY A 84 -0.56 16.47 4.46
CA GLY A 84 -0.47 17.78 3.80
C GLY A 84 0.74 17.98 2.89
N ASP A 85 1.56 16.94 2.69
CA ASP A 85 2.74 16.96 1.83
C ASP A 85 2.55 16.14 0.54
N GLY A 86 3.59 16.13 -0.32
CA GLY A 86 3.57 15.38 -1.59
C GLY A 86 3.55 13.85 -1.42
N ALA A 87 3.73 13.33 -0.21
CA ALA A 87 3.68 11.91 0.12
C ALA A 87 2.39 11.53 0.86
N CYS A 88 1.36 12.39 0.81
CA CYS A 88 0.12 12.17 1.54
C CYS A 88 -0.63 10.90 1.10
N PRO A 89 -0.85 9.92 1.99
CA PRO A 89 -1.53 8.68 1.64
C PRO A 89 -3.00 8.90 1.29
N VAL A 90 -3.67 9.86 1.94
CA VAL A 90 -5.10 10.17 1.71
C VAL A 90 -5.31 10.76 0.31
N ASP A 91 -4.54 11.80 -0.04
CA ASP A 91 -4.67 12.46 -1.35
C ASP A 91 -4.27 11.51 -2.49
N ALA A 92 -3.26 10.67 -2.26
CA ALA A 92 -2.85 9.64 -3.21
C ALA A 92 -3.91 8.57 -3.44
N LEU A 93 -4.50 8.02 -2.38
CA LEU A 93 -5.60 7.05 -2.48
C LEU A 93 -6.78 7.66 -3.24
N ARG A 94 -7.17 8.89 -2.89
CA ARG A 94 -8.27 9.60 -3.56
C ARG A 94 -7.98 9.77 -5.05
N LYS A 95 -6.77 10.21 -5.40
CA LYS A 95 -6.34 10.37 -6.79
C LYS A 95 -6.35 9.03 -7.54
N LEU A 96 -5.83 7.96 -6.95
CA LEU A 96 -5.84 6.64 -7.56
C LEU A 96 -7.26 6.11 -7.79
N LEU A 97 -8.14 6.20 -6.79
CA LEU A 97 -9.53 5.73 -6.88
C LEU A 97 -10.36 6.54 -7.88
N LEU A 98 -10.06 7.83 -8.04
CA LEU A 98 -10.71 8.70 -9.02
C LEU A 98 -10.25 8.41 -10.46
N LEU A 99 -8.94 8.23 -10.66
CA LEU A 99 -8.34 8.09 -12.00
C LEU A 99 -8.35 6.64 -12.53
N ASP A 100 -8.58 5.65 -11.66
CA ASP A 100 -8.71 4.24 -11.99
C ASP A 100 -9.95 3.64 -11.30
N PRO A 101 -11.16 4.01 -11.76
CA PRO A 101 -12.40 3.52 -11.19
C PRO A 101 -12.55 2.03 -11.46
N ARG A 102 -12.68 1.24 -10.38
CA ARG A 102 -12.87 -0.22 -10.44
C ARG A 102 -13.90 -0.66 -9.41
N GLY A 103 -14.40 -1.88 -9.57
CA GLY A 103 -15.32 -2.49 -8.61
C GLY A 103 -14.73 -2.66 -7.21
N PRO A 104 -15.57 -2.82 -6.17
CA PRO A 104 -15.15 -2.91 -4.77
C PRO A 104 -14.20 -4.09 -4.50
N ASP A 105 -14.42 -5.22 -5.17
CA ASP A 105 -13.57 -6.42 -5.05
C ASP A 105 -12.29 -6.35 -5.91
N ALA A 106 -12.04 -5.27 -6.63
CA ALA A 106 -10.81 -5.14 -7.40
C ALA A 106 -9.60 -4.98 -6.47
N LEU A 107 -8.42 -5.37 -6.97
CA LEU A 107 -7.14 -5.11 -6.30
C LEU A 107 -7.03 -3.62 -5.94
N LEU A 108 -6.58 -3.32 -4.73
CA LEU A 108 -6.27 -1.95 -4.33
C LEU A 108 -5.14 -1.36 -5.18
N PHE A 109 -4.09 -2.15 -5.43
CA PHE A 109 -2.96 -1.76 -6.28
C PHE A 109 -2.79 -2.75 -7.45
N SER A 110 -2.42 -2.23 -8.61
CA SER A 110 -2.17 -3.05 -9.81
C SER A 110 -1.08 -2.45 -10.68
N PHE A 111 -0.37 -3.29 -11.44
CA PHE A 111 0.33 -2.84 -12.63
C PHE A 111 -0.50 -3.29 -13.85
N GLY A 112 -0.68 -2.45 -14.87
CA GLY A 112 -1.69 -2.64 -15.91
C GLY A 112 -1.73 -4.05 -16.49
N ARG A 113 -0.58 -4.58 -16.94
CA ARG A 113 -0.46 -5.94 -17.49
C ARG A 113 0.24 -6.94 -16.56
N ARG A 114 0.69 -6.51 -15.39
CA ARG A 114 1.51 -7.34 -14.48
C ARG A 114 0.84 -7.41 -13.12
N LEU A 115 0.93 -8.55 -12.46
CA LEU A 115 0.48 -8.62 -11.08
C LEU A 115 1.29 -7.66 -10.21
N PHE A 116 0.63 -6.96 -9.28
CA PHE A 116 1.30 -6.16 -8.26
C PHE A 116 1.90 -7.09 -7.18
N SER A 117 2.85 -7.92 -7.62
CA SER A 117 3.51 -8.92 -6.82
C SER A 117 4.73 -8.35 -6.10
N ARG A 118 5.17 -9.02 -5.04
CA ARG A 118 6.41 -8.68 -4.32
C ARG A 118 7.59 -8.46 -5.27
N ASN A 119 7.79 -9.37 -6.22
CA ASN A 119 8.93 -9.31 -7.13
C ASN A 119 8.82 -8.14 -8.11
N ASN A 120 7.63 -7.93 -8.69
CA ASN A 120 7.40 -6.82 -9.60
C ASN A 120 7.54 -5.48 -8.89
N PHE A 121 6.98 -5.35 -7.68
CA PHE A 121 7.11 -4.14 -6.86
C PHE A 121 8.57 -3.83 -6.52
N LEU A 122 9.33 -4.83 -6.02
CA LEU A 122 10.74 -4.62 -5.65
C LEU A 122 11.63 -4.34 -6.86
N SER A 123 11.32 -4.94 -8.01
CA SER A 123 11.99 -4.63 -9.28
C SER A 123 11.74 -3.17 -9.69
N THR A 124 10.48 -2.72 -9.65
CA THR A 124 10.11 -1.33 -9.93
C THR A 124 10.77 -0.36 -8.95
N LEU A 125 10.77 -0.66 -7.65
CA LEU A 125 11.44 0.14 -6.62
C LEU A 125 12.94 0.27 -6.91
N SER A 126 13.61 -0.85 -7.16
CA SER A 126 15.05 -0.87 -7.46
C SER A 126 15.39 -0.07 -8.73
N THR A 127 14.54 -0.17 -9.76
CA THR A 127 14.71 0.60 -10.99
C THR A 127 14.54 2.09 -10.74
N LYS A 128 13.48 2.51 -10.04
CA LYS A 128 13.25 3.93 -9.72
C LYS A 128 14.36 4.52 -8.85
N LEU A 129 14.84 3.78 -7.84
CA LEU A 129 15.98 4.22 -7.02
C LEU A 129 17.24 4.42 -7.86
N ARG A 130 17.57 3.47 -8.75
CA ARG A 130 18.71 3.60 -9.67
C ARG A 130 18.59 4.80 -10.60
N THR A 131 17.40 5.06 -11.14
CA THR A 131 17.14 6.25 -11.97
C THR A 131 17.37 7.56 -11.21
N LEU A 132 17.13 7.56 -9.89
CA LEU A 132 17.39 8.71 -9.02
C LEU A 132 18.85 8.76 -8.50
N GLY A 133 19.72 7.84 -8.92
CA GLY A 133 21.10 7.75 -8.43
C GLY A 133 21.22 7.23 -6.99
N ILE A 134 20.14 6.67 -6.43
CA ILE A 134 20.11 6.16 -5.05
C ILE A 134 20.57 4.70 -5.04
N PRO A 135 21.57 4.33 -4.22
CA PRO A 135 22.01 2.94 -4.07
C PRO A 135 20.89 2.04 -3.55
N THR A 136 20.69 0.87 -4.18
CA THR A 136 19.57 -0.03 -3.83
C THR A 136 19.84 -0.95 -2.65
N HIS A 137 21.10 -1.13 -2.22
CA HIS A 137 21.51 -2.14 -1.25
C HIS A 137 20.93 -1.95 0.17
N GLY A 138 20.38 -0.77 0.48
CA GLY A 138 19.68 -0.49 1.75
C GLY A 138 18.15 -0.54 1.68
N TYR A 139 17.57 -0.70 0.49
CA TYR A 139 16.11 -0.62 0.29
C TYR A 139 15.52 -1.99 -0.02
N SER A 140 14.58 -2.40 0.83
CA SER A 140 13.85 -3.66 0.68
C SER A 140 12.39 -3.48 1.03
N GLY A 141 11.59 -4.54 0.87
CA GLY A 141 10.21 -4.56 1.32
C GLY A 141 10.05 -4.31 2.83
N HIS A 142 11.08 -4.60 3.63
CA HIS A 142 11.06 -4.32 5.06
C HIS A 142 11.22 -2.83 5.38
N SER A 143 11.78 -2.04 4.45
CA SER A 143 12.07 -0.62 4.64
C SER A 143 10.80 0.21 4.89
N PHE A 144 9.63 -0.22 4.39
CA PHE A 144 8.37 0.47 4.67
C PHE A 144 7.99 0.39 6.15
N ARG A 145 7.81 -0.82 6.68
CA ARG A 145 7.47 -1.00 8.11
C ARG A 145 8.60 -0.55 9.03
N LYS A 146 9.86 -0.93 8.75
CA LYS A 146 11.00 -0.56 9.62
C LYS A 146 11.28 0.94 9.56
N GLY A 147 11.25 1.54 8.38
CA GLY A 147 11.48 2.97 8.21
C GLY A 147 10.37 3.80 8.84
N ALA A 148 9.11 3.38 8.73
CA ALA A 148 8.00 4.03 9.41
C ALA A 148 8.14 3.94 10.95
N ALA A 149 8.50 2.76 11.48
CA ALA A 149 8.76 2.59 12.92
C ALA A 149 9.90 3.49 13.42
N GLN A 150 11.02 3.54 12.68
CA GLN A 150 12.12 4.43 13.01
C GLN A 150 11.69 5.91 12.96
N TYR A 151 10.97 6.32 11.92
CA TYR A 151 10.48 7.68 11.77
C TYR A 151 9.53 8.09 12.92
N ALA A 152 8.65 7.18 13.35
CA ALA A 152 7.78 7.41 14.50
C ALA A 152 8.60 7.61 15.78
N HIS A 153 9.58 6.75 16.03
CA HIS A 153 10.49 6.88 17.16
C HIS A 153 11.27 8.20 17.13
N ASP A 154 11.86 8.55 15.99
CA ASP A 154 12.61 9.80 15.79
C ASP A 154 11.70 11.04 15.97
N SER A 155 10.39 10.88 15.74
CA SER A 155 9.37 11.91 15.95
C SER A 155 8.83 11.94 17.39
N GLY A 156 9.40 11.14 18.31
CA GLY A 156 9.03 11.11 19.72
C GLY A 156 7.78 10.26 20.04
N ILE A 157 7.31 9.42 19.11
CA ILE A 157 6.24 8.45 19.37
C ILE A 157 6.89 7.24 20.04
N LEU A 158 6.48 6.96 21.28
CA LEU A 158 7.00 5.86 22.09
C LEU A 158 6.12 4.61 21.93
N ASP A 159 6.77 3.44 22.06
CA ASP A 159 6.08 2.15 22.20
C ASP A 159 5.63 2.03 23.67
N ASP A 160 4.41 2.48 23.97
CA ASP A 160 3.78 2.27 25.30
C ASP A 160 3.40 0.79 25.52
#